data_AF-A0A371EIS7-F1
#
_entry.id   AF-A0A371EIS7-F1
#
_cell.length_a   1.000
_cell.length_b   1.000
_cell.length_c   1.000
_cell.angle_alpha   90.00
_cell.angle_beta   90.00
_cell.angle_gamma   90.00
#
_symmetry.space_group_name_H-M   'P 1'
#
loop_
_entity.id
_entity.type
_entity.pdbx_description
1 polymer ?
#
loop_
_entity_poly.entity_id
_entity_poly.type
_entity_poly.pdbx_seq_one_letter_code
_entity_poly.pdbx_strand_id
1 'polypeptide(L)'
;MASTIGQHESEDKLILSLRKETGTTWLKALTFAVVNHQHFSIENHPLLTSNPHDLVPPLYKFRIKPASLSPLTLEEAFEMYCNGITEFGPWWSHMLGYWKESIVRPNKVLFLKYEDLKENVNFHVKKVAEFLGCPFTEEEENNGVIESIIKLCSFEKMKDLEVNKSGKINFEIKTFNNKLFFRKAEIGDWQLPKLVANFGFLGLNGLEIELATAFARRKNLN
;
A
#
# COMPACT_ATOMS: atom_id res chain seq x y z
N MET A 1 -0.30 4.95 -6.80
CA MET A 1 -0.83 3.67 -7.34
C MET A 1 -1.49 2.93 -6.20
N ALA A 2 -2.69 2.41 -6.44
CA ALA A 2 -3.45 1.67 -5.46
C ALA A 2 -3.02 0.22 -5.61
N SER A 3 -2.62 -0.41 -4.52
CA SER A 3 -2.43 -1.86 -4.54
C SER A 3 -3.76 -2.53 -4.30
N THR A 4 -4.18 -3.29 -5.29
CA THR A 4 -5.24 -4.28 -5.19
C THR A 4 -4.70 -5.53 -4.49
N ILE A 5 -5.26 -5.87 -3.34
CA ILE A 5 -4.85 -7.01 -2.52
C ILE A 5 -6.06 -7.93 -2.33
N GLY A 6 -5.95 -9.15 -2.86
CA GLY A 6 -6.86 -10.27 -2.59
C GLY A 6 -8.14 -10.33 -3.44
N GLN A 7 -8.46 -11.56 -3.88
CA GLN A 7 -9.81 -12.07 -4.13
C GLN A 7 -9.93 -13.25 -3.14
N HIS A 8 -10.93 -13.26 -2.28
CA HIS A 8 -11.27 -14.47 -1.51
C HIS A 8 -12.19 -15.31 -2.41
N GLU A 9 -11.83 -16.57 -2.70
CA GLU A 9 -12.48 -17.39 -3.74
C GLU A 9 -13.96 -17.69 -3.52
N SER A 10 -14.54 -17.34 -2.36
CA SER A 10 -15.99 -17.43 -2.13
C SER A 10 -16.76 -16.11 -2.28
N GLU A 11 -16.09 -14.95 -2.26
CA GLU A 11 -16.73 -13.64 -2.34
C GLU A 11 -15.76 -12.62 -2.97
N ASP A 12 -16.07 -12.06 -4.14
CA ASP A 12 -15.29 -11.01 -4.84
C ASP A 12 -15.07 -9.73 -4.00
N LYS A 13 -14.22 -9.81 -2.98
CA LYS A 13 -13.88 -8.73 -2.05
C LYS A 13 -12.51 -8.19 -2.41
N LEU A 14 -12.44 -6.87 -2.53
CA LEU A 14 -11.28 -6.13 -2.99
C LEU A 14 -10.84 -5.14 -1.90
N ILE A 15 -9.59 -5.26 -1.44
CA ILE A 15 -8.98 -4.26 -0.55
C ILE A 15 -8.01 -3.39 -1.34
N LEU A 16 -8.14 -2.08 -1.16
CA LEU A 16 -7.35 -1.07 -1.85
C LEU A 16 -6.67 -0.13 -0.87
N SER A 17 -5.37 0.08 -1.05
CA SER A 17 -4.60 1.06 -0.29
C SER A 17 -4.02 2.15 -1.18
N LEU A 18 -4.14 3.40 -0.73
CA LEU A 18 -3.49 4.53 -1.35
C LEU A 18 -2.05 4.71 -0.86
N ARG A 19 -1.08 4.32 -1.70
CA ARG A 19 0.27 4.92 -1.91
C ARG A 19 1.17 3.85 -2.56
N LYS A 20 1.78 4.18 -3.70
CA LYS A 20 2.51 3.22 -4.56
C LYS A 20 3.75 2.61 -3.88
N GLU A 21 4.31 3.29 -2.88
CA GLU A 21 5.72 3.10 -2.56
C GLU A 21 6.02 2.66 -1.12
N THR A 22 5.03 2.66 -0.21
CA THR A 22 5.33 2.38 1.22
C THR A 22 4.29 1.51 1.94
N GLY A 23 3.14 1.19 1.34
CA GLY A 23 2.03 0.53 2.04
C GLY A 23 1.68 -0.88 1.58
N THR A 24 2.06 -1.26 0.35
CA THR A 24 1.51 -2.46 -0.29
C THR A 24 2.00 -3.75 0.38
N THR A 25 3.30 -3.81 0.72
CA THR A 25 3.91 -4.94 1.41
C THR A 25 3.31 -5.13 2.79
N TRP A 26 3.13 -4.03 3.53
CA TRP A 26 2.58 -4.05 4.87
C TRP A 26 1.11 -4.47 4.87
N LEU A 27 0.30 -3.92 3.96
CA LEU A 27 -1.10 -4.31 3.86
C LEU A 27 -1.26 -5.77 3.42
N LYS A 28 -0.41 -6.28 2.52
CA LYS A 28 -0.40 -7.71 2.16
C LYS A 28 -0.10 -8.58 3.38
N ALA A 29 0.90 -8.20 4.17
CA ALA A 29 1.25 -8.92 5.39
C ALA A 29 0.10 -8.93 6.40
N LEU A 30 -0.49 -7.77 6.70
CA LEU A 30 -1.63 -7.63 7.60
C LEU A 30 -2.83 -8.44 7.10
N THR A 31 -3.17 -8.30 5.82
CA THR A 31 -4.31 -9.03 5.22
C THR A 31 -4.11 -10.54 5.32
N PHE A 32 -2.92 -11.04 4.97
CA PHE A 32 -2.62 -12.46 5.05
C PHE A 32 -2.68 -12.97 6.50
N ALA A 33 -2.06 -12.25 7.44
CA ALA A 33 -2.08 -12.62 8.85
C ALA A 33 -3.50 -12.61 9.43
N VAL A 34 -4.33 -11.62 9.07
CA VAL A 34 -5.74 -11.54 9.48
C VAL A 34 -6.56 -12.69 8.91
N VAL A 35 -6.39 -13.07 7.65
CA VAL A 35 -7.15 -14.21 7.07
C VAL A 35 -6.74 -15.54 7.71
N ASN A 36 -5.47 -15.66 8.13
CA ASN A 36 -4.92 -16.93 8.60
C ASN A 36 -4.63 -16.98 10.10
N HIS A 37 -5.16 -16.03 10.89
CA HIS A 37 -4.84 -15.92 12.32
C HIS A 37 -5.23 -17.15 13.15
N GLN A 38 -6.26 -17.89 12.71
CA GLN A 38 -6.70 -19.13 13.35
C GLN A 38 -5.95 -20.37 12.86
N HIS A 39 -5.24 -20.26 11.73
CA HIS A 39 -4.56 -21.38 11.08
C HIS A 39 -3.08 -21.48 11.46
N PHE A 40 -2.45 -20.36 11.79
CA PHE A 40 -1.03 -20.31 12.13
C PHE A 40 -0.80 -19.58 13.45
N SER A 41 -0.01 -20.19 14.33
CA SER A 41 0.53 -19.48 15.49
C SER A 41 1.57 -18.45 15.04
N ILE A 42 1.85 -17.47 15.89
CA ILE A 42 2.80 -16.39 15.59
C ILE A 42 4.22 -16.93 15.40
N GLU A 43 4.59 -18.00 16.11
CA GLU A 43 5.92 -18.62 16.07
C GLU A 43 6.19 -19.38 14.77
N ASN A 44 5.13 -19.92 14.16
CA ASN A 44 5.20 -20.74 12.94
C ASN A 44 4.52 -20.05 11.76
N HIS A 45 4.36 -18.72 11.82
CA HIS A 45 3.63 -17.98 10.81
C HIS A 45 4.40 -17.90 9.49
N PRO A 46 3.78 -18.14 8.31
CA PRO A 46 4.47 -18.12 7.01
C PRO A 46 5.23 -16.82 6.70
N LEU A 47 4.79 -15.69 7.25
CA LEU A 47 5.49 -14.40 7.13
C LEU A 47 6.93 -14.41 7.65
N LEU A 48 7.30 -15.37 8.52
CA LEU A 48 8.66 -15.51 9.04
C LEU A 48 9.62 -16.08 7.98
N THR A 49 9.11 -16.82 7.01
CA THR A 49 9.91 -17.56 6.01
C THR A 49 9.60 -17.17 4.57
N SER A 50 8.53 -16.39 4.33
CA SER A 50 8.05 -16.02 3.00
C SER A 50 7.75 -14.53 2.91
N ASN A 51 8.01 -13.92 1.75
CA ASN A 51 7.72 -12.51 1.54
C ASN A 51 6.19 -12.31 1.36
N PRO A 52 5.60 -11.21 1.87
CA PRO A 52 4.17 -10.93 1.68
C PRO A 52 3.70 -10.91 0.22
N HIS A 53 4.59 -10.58 -0.71
CA HIS A 53 4.27 -10.59 -2.14
C HIS A 53 4.19 -12.00 -2.75
N ASP A 54 4.82 -13.00 -2.13
CA ASP A 54 4.70 -14.41 -2.52
C ASP A 54 3.41 -15.01 -1.96
N LEU A 55 3.05 -14.65 -0.72
CA LEU A 55 1.86 -15.14 -0.04
C LEU A 55 0.56 -14.55 -0.59
N VAL A 56 0.62 -13.29 -1.04
CA VAL A 56 -0.53 -12.60 -1.63
C VAL A 56 -0.12 -12.08 -3.02
N PRO A 57 -0.23 -12.90 -4.07
CA PRO A 57 0.14 -12.49 -5.42
C PRO A 57 -0.75 -11.33 -5.90
N PRO A 58 -0.24 -10.46 -6.79
CA PRO A 58 -1.03 -9.39 -7.37
C PRO A 58 -2.17 -9.96 -8.23
N LEU A 59 -3.36 -9.33 -8.20
CA LEU A 59 -4.51 -9.78 -9.02
C LEU A 59 -4.29 -9.60 -10.53
N TYR A 60 -3.36 -8.73 -10.93
CA TYR A 60 -3.00 -8.55 -12.33
C TYR A 60 -1.55 -8.97 -12.56
N LYS A 61 -1.35 -9.73 -13.63
CA LYS A 61 -0.01 -10.04 -14.13
C LYS A 61 0.61 -8.77 -14.68
N PHE A 62 1.70 -8.32 -14.06
CA PHE A 62 2.46 -7.15 -14.49
C PHE A 62 3.03 -7.37 -15.90
N ARG A 63 2.34 -6.89 -16.93
CA ARG A 63 2.93 -6.75 -18.27
C ARG A 63 3.79 -5.49 -18.30
N ILE A 64 5.02 -5.60 -17.78
CA ILE A 64 6.04 -4.57 -18.01
C ILE A 64 6.49 -4.71 -19.46
N LYS A 65 6.18 -3.72 -20.30
CA LYS A 65 6.82 -3.62 -21.62
C LYS A 65 8.30 -3.31 -21.39
N PRO A 66 9.24 -3.96 -22.11
CA PRO A 66 10.66 -3.65 -21.98
C PRO A 66 10.87 -2.16 -22.29
N ALA A 67 11.37 -1.41 -21.31
CA ALA A 67 11.69 -0.01 -21.50
C ALA A 67 12.95 0.10 -22.36
N SER A 68 12.79 0.42 -23.63
CA SER A 68 13.87 0.87 -24.52
C SER A 68 14.08 2.39 -24.43
N LEU A 69 13.78 3.00 -23.29
CA LEU A 69 13.83 4.46 -23.11
C LEU A 69 15.03 4.85 -22.27
N SER A 70 15.68 5.93 -22.69
CA SER A 70 16.74 6.64 -21.96
C SER A 70 16.33 6.93 -20.51
N PRO A 71 17.27 6.99 -19.55
CA PRO A 71 16.96 7.39 -18.18
C PRO A 71 16.29 8.78 -18.17
N LEU A 72 15.10 8.87 -17.57
CA LEU A 72 14.39 10.14 -17.39
C LEU A 72 15.06 10.96 -16.29
N THR A 73 15.08 12.29 -16.45
CA THR A 73 15.34 13.23 -15.35
C THR A 73 14.19 13.24 -14.34
N LEU A 74 14.41 13.82 -13.16
CA LEU A 74 13.38 13.93 -12.13
C LEU A 74 12.21 14.80 -12.60
N GLU A 75 12.53 15.89 -13.30
CA GLU A 75 11.60 16.86 -13.85
C GLU A 75 10.71 16.22 -14.91
N GLU A 76 11.29 15.48 -15.87
CA GLU A 76 10.53 14.73 -16.88
C GLU A 76 9.64 13.67 -16.23
N ALA A 77 10.15 12.94 -15.23
CA ALA A 77 9.38 11.94 -14.51
C ALA A 77 8.21 12.58 -13.74
N PHE A 78 8.40 13.76 -13.15
CA PHE A 78 7.36 14.52 -12.46
C PHE A 78 6.29 15.03 -13.44
N GLU A 79 6.68 15.61 -14.57
CA GLU A 79 5.75 16.07 -15.60
C GLU A 79 4.93 14.90 -16.18
N MET A 80 5.58 13.78 -16.50
CA MET A 80 4.91 12.56 -16.92
C MET A 80 3.91 12.08 -15.87
N TYR A 81 4.27 12.11 -14.59
CA TYR A 81 3.36 11.76 -13.49
C TYR A 81 2.14 12.69 -13.42
N CYS A 82 2.36 14.01 -13.45
CA CYS A 82 1.30 15.02 -13.44
C CYS A 82 0.34 14.89 -14.63
N ASN A 83 0.88 14.56 -15.80
CA ASN A 83 0.11 14.32 -17.01
C ASN A 83 -0.55 12.93 -17.04
N GLY A 84 -0.34 12.10 -16.01
CA GLY A 84 -0.90 10.75 -15.91
C GLY A 84 -0.23 9.73 -16.83
N ILE A 85 0.91 10.06 -17.43
CA ILE A 85 1.71 9.19 -18.30
C ILE A 85 2.57 8.30 -17.41
N THR A 86 1.92 7.36 -16.72
CA THR A 86 2.57 6.33 -15.90
C THR A 86 1.95 4.96 -16.25
N GLU A 87 2.63 3.87 -15.91
CA GLU A 87 2.18 2.50 -16.21
C GLU A 87 0.72 2.19 -15.83
N PHE A 88 0.15 2.92 -14.85
CA PHE A 88 -1.23 2.78 -14.38
C PHE A 88 -1.87 4.15 -14.13
N GLY A 89 -1.51 5.14 -14.96
CA GLY A 89 -2.02 6.49 -14.86
C GLY A 89 -3.26 6.69 -15.76
N PRO A 90 -4.04 7.75 -15.51
CA PRO A 90 -3.81 8.80 -14.50
C PRO A 90 -4.17 8.35 -13.08
N TRP A 91 -3.25 8.56 -12.13
CA TRP A 91 -3.38 8.12 -10.74
C TRP A 91 -4.69 8.57 -10.08
N TRP A 92 -5.04 9.85 -10.24
CA TRP A 92 -6.23 10.45 -9.64
C TRP A 92 -7.52 9.80 -10.13
N SER A 93 -7.60 9.47 -11.43
CA SER A 93 -8.77 8.80 -12.00
C SER A 93 -8.94 7.39 -11.42
N HIS A 94 -7.85 6.64 -11.27
CA HIS A 94 -7.88 5.31 -10.65
C HIS A 94 -8.33 5.38 -9.18
N MET A 95 -7.71 6.27 -8.39
CA MET A 95 -8.05 6.46 -6.97
C MET A 95 -9.52 6.86 -6.81
N LEU A 96 -9.97 7.85 -7.57
CA LEU A 96 -11.34 8.36 -7.49
C LEU A 96 -12.35 7.28 -7.89
N GLY A 97 -12.05 6.51 -8.94
CA GLY A 97 -12.90 5.41 -9.37
C GLY A 97 -13.09 4.38 -8.26
N TYR A 98 -12.00 3.94 -7.63
CA TYR A 98 -12.06 2.97 -6.55
C TYR A 98 -12.72 3.48 -5.27
N TRP A 99 -12.49 4.75 -4.92
CA TRP A 99 -13.18 5.37 -3.79
C TRP A 99 -14.69 5.43 -4.04
N LYS A 100 -15.13 5.86 -5.23
CA LYS A 100 -16.55 5.82 -5.61
C LYS A 100 -17.10 4.41 -5.53
N GLU A 101 -16.32 3.43 -5.99
CA GLU A 101 -16.73 2.03 -5.96
C GLU A 101 -16.90 1.49 -4.53
N SER A 102 -16.04 1.89 -3.59
CA SER A 102 -16.20 1.53 -2.18
C SER A 102 -17.46 2.11 -1.53
N ILE A 103 -17.99 3.21 -2.07
CA ILE A 103 -19.25 3.78 -1.61
C ILE A 103 -20.44 3.01 -2.22
N VAL A 104 -20.35 2.64 -3.49
CA VAL A 104 -21.41 1.91 -4.20
C VAL A 104 -21.51 0.45 -3.74
N ARG A 105 -20.37 -0.19 -3.47
CA ARG A 105 -20.28 -1.60 -3.07
C ARG A 105 -19.43 -1.78 -1.82
N PRO A 106 -19.84 -1.26 -0.65
CA PRO A 106 -19.04 -1.31 0.59
C PRO A 106 -18.76 -2.73 1.09
N ASN A 107 -19.60 -3.70 0.73
CA ASN A 107 -19.41 -5.12 1.07
C ASN A 107 -18.49 -5.86 0.09
N LYS A 108 -18.06 -5.21 -1.00
CA LYS A 108 -17.19 -5.78 -2.04
C LYS A 108 -15.90 -5.00 -2.22
N VAL A 109 -15.86 -3.71 -1.88
CA VAL A 109 -14.67 -2.87 -2.04
C VAL A 109 -14.40 -2.11 -0.75
N LEU A 110 -13.30 -2.44 -0.10
CA LEU A 110 -12.78 -1.72 1.06
C LEU A 110 -11.68 -0.76 0.62
N PHE A 111 -11.91 0.53 0.85
CA PHE A 111 -10.94 1.58 0.58
C PHE A 111 -10.23 2.01 1.87
N LEU A 112 -8.91 1.91 1.88
CA LEU A 112 -8.05 2.28 3.00
C LEU A 112 -7.03 3.34 2.59
N LYS A 113 -6.84 4.34 3.45
CA LYS A 113 -5.71 5.26 3.34
C LYS A 113 -4.57 4.75 4.21
N TYR A 114 -3.34 4.90 3.75
CA TYR A 114 -2.17 4.46 4.50
C TYR A 114 -1.99 5.26 5.78
N GLU A 115 -2.30 6.55 5.75
CA GLU A 115 -2.25 7.46 6.88
C GLU A 115 -3.22 7.03 7.97
N ASP A 116 -4.50 6.83 7.65
CA ASP A 116 -5.53 6.35 8.58
C ASP A 116 -5.12 4.98 9.18
N LEU A 117 -4.65 4.05 8.32
CA LEU A 117 -4.14 2.75 8.76
C LEU A 117 -3.02 2.90 9.80
N LYS A 118 -2.08 3.82 9.58
CA LYS A 118 -0.95 4.01 10.48
C LYS A 118 -1.33 4.77 11.76
N GLU A 119 -2.33 5.64 11.70
CA GLU A 119 -2.87 6.35 12.86
C GLU A 119 -3.54 5.39 13.85
N ASN A 120 -4.32 4.42 13.36
CA ASN A 120 -4.96 3.43 14.22
C ASN A 120 -4.96 2.01 13.61
N VAL A 121 -3.80 1.35 13.70
CA VAL A 121 -3.61 0.01 13.11
C VAL A 121 -4.59 -1.02 13.66
N ASN A 122 -4.85 -1.02 14.98
CA ASN A 122 -5.76 -1.98 15.62
C ASN A 122 -7.18 -1.88 15.04
N PHE A 123 -7.75 -0.66 14.99
CA PHE A 123 -9.06 -0.42 14.40
C PHE A 123 -9.13 -0.91 12.94
N HIS A 124 -8.12 -0.58 12.14
CA HIS A 124 -8.11 -0.95 10.73
C HIS A 124 -7.89 -2.46 10.50
N VAL A 125 -7.14 -3.14 11.37
CA VAL A 125 -7.00 -4.60 11.34
C VAL A 125 -8.33 -5.28 11.63
N LYS A 126 -9.08 -4.82 12.65
CA LYS A 126 -10.45 -5.31 12.91
C LYS A 126 -11.38 -5.06 11.73
N LYS A 127 -11.36 -3.84 11.16
CA LYS A 127 -12.16 -3.48 9.98
C LYS A 127 -11.86 -4.38 8.77
N VAL A 128 -10.59 -4.74 8.56
CA VAL A 128 -10.19 -5.68 7.50
C VAL A 128 -10.72 -7.09 7.79
N ALA A 129 -10.62 -7.55 9.04
CA ALA A 129 -11.12 -8.86 9.47
C ALA A 129 -12.64 -8.99 9.27
N GLU A 130 -13.40 -7.99 9.71
CA GLU A 130 -14.85 -7.89 9.50
C GLU A 130 -15.19 -7.89 8.00
N PHE A 131 -14.51 -7.05 7.21
CA PHE A 131 -14.75 -6.96 5.77
C PHE A 131 -14.50 -8.29 5.08
N LEU A 132 -13.44 -9.01 5.45
CA LEU A 132 -13.08 -10.31 4.86
C LEU A 132 -13.93 -11.47 5.37
N GLY A 133 -14.76 -11.27 6.41
CA GLY A 133 -15.62 -12.30 6.98
C GLY A 133 -14.93 -13.22 7.97
N CYS A 134 -13.80 -12.77 8.56
CA CYS A 134 -13.07 -13.47 9.61
C CYS A 134 -12.87 -12.57 10.84
N PRO A 135 -13.96 -12.03 11.44
CA PRO A 135 -13.85 -11.11 12.56
C PRO A 135 -13.19 -11.79 13.77
N PHE A 136 -12.45 -11.01 14.56
CA PHE A 136 -11.90 -11.48 15.82
C PHE A 136 -13.02 -11.65 16.86
N THR A 137 -12.90 -12.69 17.67
CA THR A 137 -13.72 -12.92 18.85
C THR A 137 -13.25 -12.06 20.02
N GLU A 138 -14.14 -11.81 20.98
CA GLU A 138 -13.78 -11.09 22.21
C GLU A 138 -12.63 -11.77 22.98
N GLU A 139 -12.58 -13.11 22.95
CA GLU A 139 -11.47 -13.87 23.53
C GLU A 139 -10.13 -13.60 22.81
N GLU A 140 -10.11 -13.60 21.47
CA GLU A 140 -8.90 -13.29 20.70
C GLU A 140 -8.43 -11.85 20.94
N GLU A 141 -9.35 -10.91 21.08
CA GLU A 141 -9.03 -9.53 21.46
C GLU A 141 -8.41 -9.46 22.86
N ASN A 142 -9.03 -10.09 23.85
CA ASN A 142 -8.55 -10.10 25.23
C ASN A 142 -7.20 -10.82 25.36
N ASN A 143 -6.95 -11.83 24.53
CA ASN A 143 -5.70 -12.58 24.49
C ASN A 143 -4.59 -11.87 23.68
N GLY A 144 -4.86 -10.69 23.11
CA GLY A 144 -3.85 -9.89 22.41
C GLY A 144 -3.45 -10.44 21.03
N VAL A 145 -4.34 -11.18 20.36
CA VAL A 145 -4.07 -11.73 19.02
C VAL A 145 -3.81 -10.62 18.01
N ILE A 146 -4.59 -9.53 18.09
CA ILE A 146 -4.47 -8.38 17.19
C ILE A 146 -3.11 -7.70 17.36
N GLU A 147 -2.70 -7.44 18.60
CA GLU A 147 -1.40 -6.85 18.95
C GLU A 147 -0.25 -7.73 18.45
N SER A 148 -0.42 -9.05 18.54
CA SER A 148 0.55 -10.03 18.06
C SER A 148 0.69 -10.00 16.54
N ILE A 149 -0.42 -9.92 15.81
CA ILE A 149 -0.44 -9.74 14.34
C ILE A 149 0.23 -8.42 13.95
N ILE A 150 -0.10 -7.32 14.63
CA ILE A 150 0.48 -5.99 14.37
C ILE A 150 1.99 -6.03 14.60
N LYS A 151 2.45 -6.66 15.68
CA LYS A 151 3.87 -6.83 16.00
C LYS A 151 4.59 -7.67 14.95
N LEU A 152 3.99 -8.80 14.55
CA LEU A 152 4.52 -9.68 13.50
C LEU A 152 4.68 -8.94 12.17
N CYS A 153 3.67 -8.14 11.81
CA CYS A 153 3.63 -7.36 10.57
C CYS A 153 4.29 -5.98 10.71
N SER A 154 4.96 -5.68 11.82
CA SER A 154 5.62 -4.38 12.00
C SER A 154 6.78 -4.23 11.01
N PHE A 155 7.04 -2.99 10.59
CA PHE A 155 8.12 -2.71 9.63
C PHE A 155 9.48 -3.23 10.11
N GLU A 156 9.83 -2.96 11.37
CA GLU A 156 11.12 -3.39 11.94
C GLU A 156 11.23 -4.91 11.98
N LYS A 157 10.16 -5.61 12.42
CA LYS A 157 10.15 -7.07 12.45
C LYS A 157 10.32 -7.65 11.05
N MET A 158 9.52 -7.21 10.09
CA MET A 158 9.56 -7.75 8.73
C MET A 158 10.87 -7.44 8.02
N LYS A 159 11.40 -6.21 8.15
CA LYS A 159 12.67 -5.80 7.56
C LYS A 159 13.84 -6.63 8.07
N ASP A 160 13.77 -7.10 9.33
CA ASP A 160 14.84 -7.86 9.96
C ASP A 160 14.83 -9.36 9.61
N LEU A 161 13.76 -9.89 9.00
CA LEU A 161 13.70 -11.30 8.61
C LEU A 161 14.68 -11.63 7.47
N GLU A 162 15.34 -12.79 7.57
CA GLU A 162 16.34 -13.21 6.57
C GLU A 162 15.76 -13.33 5.15
N VAL A 163 14.52 -13.81 5.01
CA VAL A 163 13.80 -13.86 3.72
C VAL A 163 13.64 -12.46 3.10
N ASN A 164 13.55 -11.41 3.90
CA ASN A 164 13.37 -10.04 3.42
C ASN A 164 14.70 -9.30 3.22
N LYS A 165 15.76 -9.68 3.95
CA LYS A 165 17.11 -9.13 3.79
C LYS A 165 17.83 -9.64 2.55
N SER A 166 17.72 -10.94 2.29
CA SER A 166 18.54 -11.65 1.30
C SER A 166 17.74 -12.33 0.19
N GLY A 167 16.44 -12.56 0.42
CA GLY A 167 15.56 -13.22 -0.54
C GLY A 167 15.31 -12.39 -1.81
N LYS A 168 14.73 -13.07 -2.78
CA LYS A 168 14.36 -12.49 -4.08
C LYS A 168 12.96 -12.93 -4.45
N ILE A 169 12.21 -12.04 -5.07
CA ILE A 169 10.92 -12.34 -5.68
C ILE A 169 11.03 -12.28 -7.20
N ASN A 170 10.43 -13.26 -7.86
CA ASN A 170 10.38 -13.33 -9.31
C ASN A 170 9.00 -12.86 -9.79
N PHE A 171 8.96 -11.74 -10.50
CA PHE A 171 7.82 -11.42 -11.37
C PHE A 171 8.11 -11.95 -12.77
N GLU A 172 7.07 -12.14 -13.60
CA GLU A 172 7.16 -12.79 -14.93
C GLU A 172 8.29 -12.28 -15.83
N ILE A 173 8.72 -11.03 -15.65
CA ILE A 173 9.71 -10.35 -16.53
C ILE A 173 10.97 -9.95 -15.76
N LYS A 174 10.95 -9.94 -14.41
CA LYS A 174 12.07 -9.41 -13.61
C LYS A 174 12.11 -9.97 -12.19
N THR A 175 13.31 -10.29 -11.76
CA THR A 175 13.63 -10.62 -10.37
C THR A 175 14.01 -9.37 -9.59
N PHE A 176 13.46 -9.21 -8.39
CA PHE A 176 13.78 -8.12 -7.48
C PHE A 176 14.33 -8.67 -6.16
N ASN A 177 15.28 -7.97 -5.55
CA ASN A 177 15.72 -8.27 -4.20
C ASN A 177 14.65 -7.80 -3.20
N ASN A 178 14.29 -8.64 -2.24
CA ASN A 178 13.25 -8.35 -1.26
C ASN A 178 13.56 -7.09 -0.42
N LYS A 179 14.84 -6.78 -0.19
CA LYS A 179 15.28 -5.59 0.57
C LYS A 179 14.76 -4.28 -0.04
N LEU A 180 14.48 -4.26 -1.34
CA LEU A 180 13.94 -3.08 -2.03
C LEU A 180 12.55 -2.67 -1.53
N PHE A 181 11.78 -3.61 -0.97
CA PHE A 181 10.45 -3.33 -0.42
C PHE A 181 10.48 -2.79 1.02
N PHE A 182 11.66 -2.72 1.67
CA PHE A 182 11.82 -2.34 3.08
C PHE A 182 12.79 -1.15 3.26
N ARG A 183 12.49 -0.02 2.58
CA ARG A 183 13.33 1.19 2.62
C ARG A 183 13.17 1.98 3.93
N LYS A 184 12.00 2.59 4.14
CA LYS A 184 11.59 3.36 5.33
C LYS A 184 10.06 3.34 5.46
N ALA A 185 9.54 3.30 6.69
CA ALA A 185 8.10 3.28 6.98
C ALA A 185 7.61 4.55 7.68
N GLU A 186 8.09 5.72 7.27
CA GLU A 186 7.75 7.02 7.88
C GLU A 186 6.71 7.78 7.04
N ILE A 187 5.79 8.48 7.72
CA ILE A 187 4.89 9.42 7.04
C ILE A 187 5.73 10.66 6.71
N GLY A 188 5.67 11.14 5.47
CA GLY A 188 6.43 12.34 5.09
C GLY A 188 7.85 12.07 4.59
N ASP A 189 8.31 10.83 4.40
CA ASP A 189 9.59 10.53 3.71
C ASP A 189 9.59 10.95 2.21
N TRP A 190 8.46 11.47 1.72
CA TRP A 190 8.36 12.18 0.44
C TRP A 190 8.78 13.66 0.54
N GLN A 191 8.92 14.22 1.75
CA GLN A 191 9.57 15.52 1.96
C GLN A 191 11.07 15.35 1.68
N LEU A 192 11.41 15.43 0.40
CA LEU A 192 12.77 15.42 -0.12
C LEU A 192 13.66 16.35 0.72
N PRO A 193 14.68 15.85 1.44
CA PRO A 193 15.59 16.69 2.24
C PRO A 193 16.48 17.64 1.41
N LYS A 194 16.19 17.85 0.12
CA LYS A 194 16.93 18.79 -0.76
C LYS A 194 16.05 19.70 -1.62
N LEU A 195 14.71 19.53 -1.64
CA LEU A 195 13.82 20.38 -2.44
C LEU A 195 13.15 21.49 -1.61
N VAL A 196 13.02 21.30 -0.30
CA VAL A 196 12.43 22.30 0.61
C VAL A 196 13.44 23.40 1.01
N ALA A 197 14.74 23.16 0.88
CA ALA A 197 15.78 24.13 1.26
C ALA A 197 15.92 25.31 0.29
N ASN A 198 15.41 25.21 -0.95
CA ASN A 198 15.49 26.29 -1.95
C ASN A 198 14.23 27.16 -2.06
N PHE A 199 13.14 26.79 -1.40
CA PHE A 199 11.91 27.57 -1.37
C PHE A 199 11.42 27.67 0.06
N GLY A 200 11.92 28.69 0.77
CA GLY A 200 11.41 29.03 2.10
C GLY A 200 9.95 29.44 2.00
N PHE A 201 9.04 28.59 2.47
CA PHE A 201 7.70 29.00 2.85
C PHE A 201 7.26 28.21 4.10
N LEU A 202 6.90 29.00 5.11
CA LEU A 202 6.40 28.59 6.42
C LEU A 202 5.02 27.93 6.28
N GLY A 203 4.76 26.89 7.08
CA GLY A 203 3.40 26.46 7.41
C GLY A 203 2.86 25.29 6.58
N LEU A 204 3.15 24.07 7.06
CA LEU A 204 2.41 22.86 6.71
C LEU A 204 0.96 23.03 7.18
N ASN A 205 0.04 23.31 6.24
CA ASN A 205 -1.43 23.05 6.31
C ASN A 205 -2.18 23.57 5.04
N GLY A 206 -1.49 24.21 4.08
CA GLY A 206 -2.13 24.77 2.86
C GLY A 206 -1.94 23.98 1.56
N LEU A 207 -1.03 23.00 1.51
CA LEU A 207 -0.56 22.39 0.25
C LEU A 207 -1.61 21.54 -0.47
N GLU A 208 -2.54 20.91 0.25
CA GLU A 208 -3.63 20.14 -0.38
C GLU A 208 -4.68 21.05 -1.04
N ILE A 209 -4.94 22.23 -0.47
CA ILE A 209 -5.88 23.22 -1.00
C ILE A 209 -5.24 23.99 -2.16
N GLU A 210 -3.96 24.35 -2.10
CA GLU A 210 -3.28 25.05 -3.19
C GLU A 210 -3.04 24.17 -4.42
N LEU A 211 -2.68 22.89 -4.26
CA LEU A 211 -2.54 21.97 -5.41
C LEU A 211 -3.90 21.69 -6.06
N ALA A 212 -4.97 21.52 -5.29
CA ALA A 212 -6.32 21.38 -5.82
C ALA A 212 -6.83 22.67 -6.51
N THR A 213 -6.50 23.84 -5.94
CA THR A 213 -6.86 25.16 -6.50
C THR A 213 -6.06 25.49 -7.77
N ALA A 214 -4.78 25.11 -7.83
CA ALA A 214 -3.95 25.21 -9.02
C ALA A 214 -4.46 24.29 -10.15
N PHE A 215 -4.94 23.08 -9.80
CA PHE A 215 -5.58 22.16 -10.76
C PHE A 215 -6.93 22.69 -11.26
N ALA A 216 -7.74 23.31 -10.39
CA ALA A 216 -9.03 23.90 -10.75
C ALA A 216 -8.90 25.17 -11.61
N ARG A 217 -7.93 26.05 -11.30
CA ARG A 217 -7.67 27.28 -12.10
C ARG A 217 -7.23 26.98 -13.54
N ARG A 218 -6.55 25.85 -13.79
CA ARG A 218 -6.09 25.46 -15.14
C ARG A 218 -7.19 24.84 -16.02
N LYS A 219 -8.28 24.34 -15.42
CA LYS A 219 -9.43 23.80 -16.18
C LYS A 219 -10.45 24.86 -16.62
N ASN A 220 -10.39 26.09 -16.08
CA ASN A 220 -11.28 27.20 -16.45
C ASN A 220 -10.66 28.19 -17.44
N LEU A 221 -9.55 27.83 -18.11
CA LEU A 221 -8.83 28.69 -19.06
C LEU A 221 -8.73 28.11 -20.48
N ASN A 222 -9.57 27.13 -20.83
CA ASN A 222 -9.77 26.68 -22.20
C ASN A 222 -11.24 26.75 -22.57
#